data_AF-A0A397WBB1-F1
#
_entry.id   AF-A0A397WBB1-F1
#
_cell.length_a   1.000
_cell.length_b   1.000
_cell.length_c   1.000
_cell.angle_alpha   90.00
_cell.angle_beta   90.00
_cell.angle_gamma   90.00
#
_symmetry.space_group_name_H-M   'P 1'
#
loop_
_entity.id
_entity.type
_entity.pdbx_description
1 polymer ?
#
loop_
_entity_poly.entity_id
_entity_poly.type
_entity_poly.pdbx_seq_one_letter_code
_entity_poly.pdbx_strand_id
1 'polypeptide(L)'
;MFNESMTILRDIKNLVTQELIPDDKKSIFTGSSGMNSFNDNVEGTLTLENPNELLSTLKMILCFLKYTSGGDYNMLITEYITQWMKLSVLKENNSSYKLLLKAGLQLKHVVALYELIEEQVADVVNNYIPTKKLFAEKSPLSTFLVDNDSLECWPDNVSKEIIIDKFPKSLYISHAFATYKLIKKKIEKIQTAKQEVQNKKIKASQPTKKIKRHLNLNLNKT
;
A
#
# COMPACT_ATOMS: atom_id res chain seq x y z
N MET A 1 -4.05 1.94 16.55
CA MET A 1 -4.75 2.91 15.68
C MET A 1 -4.84 2.49 14.21
N PHE A 2 -3.89 1.73 13.66
CA PHE A 2 -3.89 1.35 12.23
C PHE A 2 -4.84 0.20 11.82
N ASN A 3 -5.33 -0.60 12.76
CA ASN A 3 -6.16 -1.77 12.41
C ASN A 3 -7.59 -1.39 11.97
N GLU A 4 -8.17 -0.34 12.56
CA GLU A 4 -9.52 0.10 12.19
C GLU A 4 -9.54 0.82 10.83
N SER A 5 -8.49 1.59 10.48
CA SER A 5 -8.39 2.28 9.18
C SER A 5 -8.25 1.30 8.00
N MET A 6 -7.52 0.20 8.15
CA MET A 6 -7.37 -0.81 7.10
C MET A 6 -8.70 -1.51 6.77
N THR A 7 -9.53 -1.77 7.78
CA THR A 7 -10.83 -2.41 7.58
C THR A 7 -11.83 -1.47 6.91
N ILE A 8 -11.94 -0.22 7.37
CA ILE A 8 -12.89 0.75 6.80
C ILE A 8 -12.54 1.13 5.36
N LEU A 9 -11.25 1.29 5.03
CA LEU A 9 -10.83 1.58 3.66
C LEU A 9 -11.12 0.40 2.72
N ARG A 10 -10.89 -0.83 3.17
CA ARG A 10 -11.22 -2.03 2.40
C ARG A 10 -12.73 -2.14 2.15
N ASP A 11 -13.53 -1.91 3.19
CA ASP A 11 -14.98 -1.94 3.08
C ASP A 11 -15.48 -0.88 2.09
N ILE A 12 -14.94 0.34 2.14
CA ILE A 12 -15.31 1.42 1.21
C ILE A 12 -14.86 1.13 -0.22
N LYS A 13 -13.66 0.56 -0.42
CA LYS A 13 -13.18 0.12 -1.74
C LYS A 13 -14.11 -0.94 -2.37
N ASN A 14 -14.81 -1.72 -1.56
CA ASN A 14 -15.82 -2.67 -2.02
C ASN A 14 -17.20 -2.02 -2.27
N LEU A 15 -17.53 -0.92 -1.60
CA LEU A 15 -18.82 -0.23 -1.70
C LEU A 15 -18.86 0.82 -2.82
N VAL A 16 -17.75 1.52 -3.06
CA VAL A 16 -17.66 2.64 -4.01
C VAL A 16 -16.39 2.51 -4.83
N THR A 17 -16.50 2.48 -6.16
CA THR A 17 -15.35 2.44 -7.07
C THR A 17 -14.40 3.61 -6.78
N GLN A 18 -13.15 3.31 -6.45
CA GLN A 18 -12.14 4.32 -6.14
C GLN A 18 -11.22 4.58 -7.34
N GLU A 19 -10.88 5.86 -7.54
CA GLU A 19 -9.96 6.36 -8.57
C GLU A 19 -8.88 7.24 -7.92
N LEU A 20 -7.74 7.37 -8.60
CA LEU A 20 -6.67 8.26 -8.17
C LEU A 20 -7.10 9.72 -8.32
N ILE A 21 -6.58 10.59 -7.45
CA ILE A 21 -6.80 12.04 -7.56
C ILE A 21 -6.15 12.55 -8.86
N PRO A 22 -6.85 13.36 -9.67
CA PRO A 22 -6.26 14.06 -10.80
C PRO A 22 -5.08 14.96 -10.39
N ASP A 23 -4.00 14.98 -11.18
CA ASP A 23 -2.76 15.68 -10.79
C ASP A 23 -2.93 17.20 -10.67
N ASP A 24 -3.84 17.80 -11.44
CA ASP A 24 -4.24 19.20 -11.32
C ASP A 24 -4.81 19.53 -9.94
N LYS A 25 -5.53 18.59 -9.31
CA LYS A 25 -6.17 18.75 -8.00
C LYS A 25 -5.26 18.41 -6.83
N LYS A 26 -4.24 17.55 -7.03
CA LYS A 26 -3.26 17.19 -5.98
C LYS A 26 -2.47 18.39 -5.49
N SER A 27 -2.16 19.34 -6.38
CA SER A 27 -1.38 20.55 -6.08
C SER A 27 -1.94 21.38 -4.91
N ILE A 28 -3.26 21.31 -4.69
CA ILE A 28 -3.97 21.99 -3.59
C ILE A 28 -3.58 21.39 -2.23
N PHE A 29 -3.30 20.09 -2.17
CA PHE A 29 -3.06 19.33 -0.94
C PHE A 29 -1.57 19.07 -0.66
N THR A 30 -0.73 19.10 -1.69
CA THR A 30 0.70 18.78 -1.54
C THR A 30 1.55 19.97 -1.10
N GLY A 31 1.02 21.19 -1.13
CA GLY A 31 1.74 22.41 -0.78
C GLY A 31 2.89 22.67 -1.76
N SER A 32 2.74 23.66 -2.64
CA SER A 32 3.91 24.18 -3.34
C SER A 32 4.83 24.85 -2.32
N SER A 33 5.82 24.10 -1.82
CA SER A 33 7.06 24.67 -1.30
C SER A 33 7.83 25.22 -2.52
N GLY A 34 7.33 26.33 -3.05
CA GLY A 34 7.90 27.11 -4.14
C GLY A 34 8.28 28.47 -3.59
N MET A 35 9.57 28.71 -3.50
CA MET A 35 10.21 29.96 -3.10
C MET A 35 9.55 31.20 -3.74
N ASN A 36 9.24 32.20 -2.90
CA ASN A 36 8.96 33.62 -3.21
C ASN A 36 8.01 33.94 -4.38
N SER A 37 6.85 34.52 -4.07
CA SER A 37 6.28 35.58 -4.91
C SER A 37 5.59 36.63 -4.03
N PHE A 38 6.31 37.73 -3.79
CA PHE A 38 5.71 38.97 -3.36
C PHE A 38 4.81 39.49 -4.48
N ASN A 39 3.63 39.98 -4.10
CA ASN A 39 2.60 40.67 -4.89
C ASN A 39 1.74 39.77 -5.78
N ASP A 40 0.52 39.46 -5.33
CA ASP A 40 -0.69 40.03 -5.97
C ASP A 40 -1.93 39.88 -5.06
N ASN A 41 -2.76 40.91 -5.00
CA ASN A 41 -4.00 40.95 -4.24
C ASN A 41 -5.13 40.29 -5.05
N VAL A 42 -5.23 38.95 -5.09
CA VAL A 42 -6.42 38.26 -5.63
C VAL A 42 -6.65 36.94 -4.88
N GLU A 43 -7.74 36.89 -4.11
CA GLU A 43 -8.46 35.70 -3.61
C GLU A 43 -7.62 34.53 -3.06
N GLY A 44 -7.28 34.64 -1.77
CA GLY A 44 -6.97 33.57 -0.81
C GLY A 44 -6.47 32.23 -1.37
N THR A 45 -5.15 32.08 -1.46
CA THR A 45 -4.49 30.78 -1.54
C THR A 45 -4.80 29.99 -0.26
N LEU A 46 -5.87 29.22 -0.26
CA LEU A 46 -6.19 28.27 0.83
C LEU A 46 -5.10 27.20 0.86
N THR A 47 -4.14 27.35 1.77
CA THR A 47 -3.09 26.39 2.07
C THR A 47 -3.61 25.32 3.03
N LEU A 48 -3.04 24.12 2.97
CA LEU A 48 -3.30 23.07 3.95
C LEU A 48 -2.59 23.40 5.27
N GLU A 49 -3.16 24.32 6.06
CA GLU A 49 -2.56 24.77 7.32
C GLU A 49 -2.61 23.70 8.42
N ASN A 50 -3.62 22.82 8.39
CA ASN A 50 -3.83 21.79 9.40
C ASN A 50 -4.24 20.44 8.77
N PRO A 51 -3.28 19.58 8.37
CA PRO A 51 -3.59 18.28 7.78
C PRO A 51 -4.29 17.33 8.76
N ASN A 52 -4.12 17.51 10.07
CA ASN A 52 -4.77 16.68 11.09
C ASN A 52 -6.28 16.95 11.19
N GLU A 53 -6.70 18.20 11.00
CA GLU A 53 -8.10 18.58 10.95
C GLU A 53 -8.79 18.02 9.70
N LEU A 54 -8.13 18.13 8.55
CA LEU A 54 -8.60 17.52 7.31
C LEU A 54 -8.65 15.99 7.44
N LEU A 55 -7.63 15.37 8.03
CA LEU A 55 -7.60 13.93 8.27
C LEU A 55 -8.76 13.49 9.17
N SER A 56 -9.06 14.25 10.22
CA SER A 56 -10.20 13.97 11.11
C SER A 56 -11.53 14.10 10.38
N THR A 57 -11.66 15.11 9.52
CA THR A 57 -12.82 15.30 8.66
C THR A 57 -13.00 14.13 7.70
N LEU A 58 -11.92 13.68 7.05
CA LEU A 58 -11.94 12.53 6.15
C LEU A 58 -12.31 11.24 6.86
N LYS A 59 -11.78 10.99 8.06
CA LYS A 59 -12.18 9.84 8.89
C LYS A 59 -13.69 9.84 9.14
N MET A 60 -14.23 11.00 9.47
CA MET A 60 -15.66 11.15 9.68
C MET A 60 -16.44 10.81 8.40
N ILE A 61 -16.05 11.38 7.25
CA ILE A 61 -16.67 11.10 5.94
C ILE A 61 -16.63 9.61 5.60
N LEU A 62 -15.48 8.94 5.79
CA LEU A 62 -15.32 7.51 5.55
C LEU A 62 -16.25 6.67 6.47
N CYS A 63 -16.35 7.03 7.75
CA CYS A 63 -17.30 6.40 8.67
C CYS A 63 -18.74 6.51 8.18
N PHE A 64 -19.16 7.69 7.73
CA PHE A 64 -20.50 7.88 7.19
C PHE A 64 -20.72 7.14 5.87
N LEU A 65 -19.75 7.11 4.97
CA LEU A 65 -19.80 6.33 3.72
C LEU A 65 -19.99 4.84 3.97
N LYS A 66 -19.28 4.30 4.96
CA LYS A 66 -19.47 2.92 5.41
C LYS A 66 -20.88 2.71 5.97
N TYR A 67 -21.37 3.66 6.77
CA TYR A 67 -22.70 3.56 7.38
C TYR A 67 -23.85 3.66 6.37
N THR A 68 -23.73 4.54 5.37
CA THR A 68 -24.73 4.71 4.31
C THR A 68 -24.69 3.60 3.25
N SER A 69 -23.83 2.58 3.42
CA SER A 69 -23.60 1.50 2.46
C SER A 69 -23.13 1.99 1.08
N GLY A 70 -22.41 3.11 1.05
CA GLY A 70 -21.95 3.76 -0.16
C GLY A 70 -22.85 4.90 -0.62
N GLY A 71 -22.26 5.85 -1.34
CA GLY A 71 -22.96 6.92 -2.05
C GLY A 71 -22.68 6.84 -3.54
N ASP A 72 -23.32 7.71 -4.34
CA ASP A 72 -22.97 7.83 -5.75
C ASP A 72 -21.50 8.26 -5.89
N TYR A 73 -20.68 7.41 -6.51
CA TYR A 73 -19.25 7.64 -6.65
C TYR A 73 -18.90 8.93 -7.43
N ASN A 74 -19.83 9.43 -8.26
CA ASN A 74 -19.71 10.69 -8.99
C ASN A 74 -20.17 11.92 -8.18
N MET A 75 -20.81 11.70 -7.04
CA MET A 75 -21.25 12.79 -6.17
C MET A 75 -20.05 13.55 -5.62
N LEU A 76 -20.14 14.88 -5.53
CA LEU A 76 -19.09 15.66 -4.89
C LEU A 76 -19.03 15.32 -3.39
N ILE A 77 -17.82 15.27 -2.84
CA ILE A 77 -17.63 15.07 -1.39
C ILE A 77 -18.38 16.17 -0.61
N THR A 78 -18.36 17.41 -1.11
CA THR A 78 -19.10 18.53 -0.49
C THR A 78 -20.61 18.35 -0.56
N GLU A 79 -21.14 17.94 -1.71
CA GLU A 79 -22.56 17.63 -1.85
C GLU A 79 -22.96 16.51 -0.88
N TYR A 80 -22.14 15.46 -0.75
CA TYR A 80 -22.39 14.37 0.18
C TYR A 80 -22.43 14.85 1.64
N ILE A 81 -21.47 15.70 2.03
CA ILE A 81 -21.45 16.31 3.37
C ILE A 81 -22.74 17.12 3.61
N THR A 82 -23.18 17.89 2.62
CA THR A 82 -24.41 18.70 2.76
C THR A 82 -25.67 17.86 2.83
N GLN A 83 -25.77 16.78 2.05
CA GLN A 83 -26.97 15.95 1.98
C GLN A 83 -27.11 15.01 3.18
N TRP A 84 -26.01 14.34 3.56
CA TRP A 84 -26.07 13.23 4.52
C TRP A 84 -25.54 13.60 5.90
N MET A 85 -24.55 14.50 5.98
CA MET A 85 -23.94 14.83 7.26
C MET A 85 -24.72 15.89 8.02
N LYS A 86 -25.41 16.84 7.36
CA LYS A 86 -26.06 18.03 8.00
C LYS A 86 -25.17 18.72 9.07
N LEU A 87 -23.85 18.55 8.99
CA LEU A 87 -22.92 19.02 10.01
C LEU A 87 -22.58 20.48 9.74
N SER A 88 -23.29 21.39 10.42
CA SER A 88 -22.91 22.80 10.53
C SER A 88 -21.44 22.94 10.98
N VAL A 89 -20.97 21.99 11.79
CA VAL A 89 -19.60 21.89 12.31
C VAL A 89 -18.55 21.89 11.20
N LEU A 90 -18.79 21.20 10.08
CA LEU A 90 -17.85 21.20 8.94
C LEU A 90 -18.05 22.43 8.06
N LYS A 91 -19.29 22.91 7.92
CA LYS A 91 -19.63 23.99 6.99
C LYS A 91 -19.24 25.38 7.47
N GLU A 92 -19.47 25.68 8.75
CA GLU A 92 -19.52 27.08 9.20
C GLU A 92 -18.16 27.69 9.51
N ASN A 93 -17.14 26.90 9.89
CA ASN A 93 -15.83 27.43 10.26
C ASN A 93 -14.64 26.52 9.93
N ASN A 94 -14.83 25.48 9.11
CA ASN A 94 -13.76 24.52 8.85
C ASN A 94 -12.97 24.85 7.58
N SER A 95 -11.65 25.03 7.72
CA SER A 95 -10.70 25.18 6.60
C SER A 95 -10.76 23.97 5.65
N SER A 96 -10.99 22.78 6.20
CA SER A 96 -11.10 21.51 5.47
C SER A 96 -12.28 21.51 4.50
N TYR A 97 -13.45 22.03 4.90
CA TYR A 97 -14.62 22.07 4.01
C TYR A 97 -14.40 23.04 2.84
N LYS A 98 -13.80 24.20 3.09
CA LYS A 98 -13.43 25.15 2.03
C LYS A 98 -12.40 24.56 1.06
N LEU A 99 -11.42 23.82 1.57
CA LEU A 99 -10.45 23.09 0.76
C LEU A 99 -11.10 22.00 -0.11
N LEU A 100 -12.00 21.19 0.47
CA LEU A 100 -12.74 20.17 -0.27
C LEU A 100 -13.64 20.78 -1.35
N LEU A 101 -14.27 21.93 -1.05
CA LEU A 101 -15.07 22.69 -2.01
C LEU A 101 -14.22 23.20 -3.17
N LYS A 102 -13.06 23.77 -2.87
CA LYS A 102 -12.12 24.26 -3.90
C LYS A 102 -11.56 23.13 -4.76
N ALA A 103 -11.27 21.98 -4.17
CA ALA A 103 -10.74 20.83 -4.90
C ALA A 103 -11.77 20.17 -5.82
N GLY A 104 -13.07 20.31 -5.53
CA GLY A 104 -14.14 19.74 -6.36
C GLY A 104 -13.96 18.23 -6.57
N LEU A 105 -13.59 17.51 -5.50
CA LEU A 105 -13.38 16.07 -5.54
C LEU A 105 -14.70 15.31 -5.33
N GLN A 106 -14.84 14.20 -6.06
CA GLN A 106 -15.96 13.27 -5.96
C GLN A 106 -15.66 12.12 -4.99
N LEU A 107 -16.70 11.41 -4.54
CA LEU A 107 -16.59 10.28 -3.60
C LEU A 107 -15.65 9.16 -4.09
N LYS A 108 -15.50 8.97 -5.40
CA LYS A 108 -14.51 8.03 -5.97
C LYS A 108 -13.06 8.38 -5.64
N HIS A 109 -12.75 9.60 -5.21
CA HIS A 109 -11.38 10.01 -4.87
C HIS A 109 -11.13 10.02 -3.36
N VAL A 110 -12.14 9.72 -2.53
CA VAL A 110 -12.07 9.93 -1.08
C VAL A 110 -11.00 9.09 -0.41
N VAL A 111 -10.78 7.85 -0.89
CA VAL A 111 -9.75 6.97 -0.35
C VAL A 111 -8.36 7.44 -0.76
N ALA A 112 -8.17 7.82 -2.02
CA ALA A 112 -6.89 8.36 -2.49
C ALA A 112 -6.54 9.67 -1.77
N LEU A 113 -7.54 10.49 -1.44
CA LEU A 113 -7.35 11.71 -0.64
C LEU A 113 -6.97 11.39 0.81
N TYR A 114 -7.63 10.41 1.43
CA TYR A 114 -7.26 9.96 2.78
C TYR A 114 -5.81 9.46 2.83
N GLU A 115 -5.43 8.58 1.90
CA GLU A 115 -4.08 8.02 1.79
C GLU A 115 -3.05 9.15 1.59
N LEU A 116 -3.32 10.12 0.71
CA LEU A 116 -2.45 11.27 0.46
C LEU A 116 -2.25 12.13 1.73
N ILE A 117 -3.31 12.43 2.47
CA ILE A 117 -3.22 13.26 3.68
C ILE A 117 -2.55 12.48 4.83
N GLU A 118 -2.79 11.17 4.96
CA GLU A 118 -2.03 10.34 5.92
C GLU A 118 -0.54 10.32 5.59
N GLU A 119 -0.17 10.22 4.31
CA GLU A 119 1.22 10.29 3.87
C GLU A 119 1.84 11.65 4.22
N GLN A 120 1.13 12.76 3.98
CA GLN A 120 1.60 14.10 4.37
C GLN A 120 1.80 14.26 5.89
N VAL A 121 0.88 13.73 6.70
CA VAL A 121 1.03 13.73 8.17
C VAL A 121 2.21 12.84 8.59
N ALA A 122 2.41 11.69 7.94
CA ALA A 122 3.55 10.82 8.18
C ALA A 122 4.88 11.46 7.78
N ASP A 123 4.93 12.22 6.68
CA ASP A 123 6.11 12.93 6.22
C ASP A 123 6.50 14.09 7.13
N VAL A 124 5.52 14.86 7.62
CA VAL A 124 5.76 15.87 8.68
C VAL A 124 6.34 15.20 9.92
N VAL A 125 5.78 14.06 10.35
CA VAL A 125 6.30 13.28 11.48
C VAL A 125 7.70 12.71 11.18
N ASN A 126 7.99 12.31 9.95
CA ASN A 126 9.28 11.78 9.50
C ASN A 126 10.38 12.87 9.48
N ASN A 127 10.02 14.13 9.21
CA ASN A 127 10.94 15.28 9.24
C ASN A 127 11.37 15.69 10.66
N TYR A 128 10.57 15.40 11.69
CA TYR A 128 10.95 15.61 13.10
C TYR A 128 11.61 14.36 13.74
N ILE A 129 11.61 13.23 13.04
CA ILE A 129 12.23 11.97 13.48
C ILE A 129 13.47 11.55 12.64
N PRO A 130 14.43 12.42 12.27
CA PRO A 130 15.67 11.93 11.67
C PRO A 130 16.41 10.98 12.61
N THR A 131 16.41 11.27 13.91
CA THR A 131 17.18 10.51 14.91
C THR A 131 16.63 9.11 15.14
N LYS A 132 15.36 8.95 15.50
CA LYS A 132 14.79 7.62 15.81
C LYS A 132 14.70 6.71 14.58
N LYS A 133 14.57 7.24 13.36
CA LYS A 133 14.63 6.44 12.12
C LYS A 133 16.06 6.00 11.77
N LEU A 134 17.07 6.86 11.95
CA LEU A 134 18.49 6.46 11.81
C LEU A 134 18.91 5.41 12.86
N PHE A 135 18.41 5.53 14.09
CA PHE A 135 18.63 4.50 15.12
C PHE A 135 17.92 3.19 14.76
N ALA A 136 16.69 3.26 14.22
CA ALA A 136 15.95 2.09 13.75
C ALA A 136 16.62 1.41 12.54
N GLU A 137 17.12 2.16 11.56
CA GLU A 137 17.75 1.60 10.36
C GLU A 137 19.05 0.84 10.64
N LYS A 138 19.74 1.23 11.73
CA LYS A 138 20.94 0.55 12.27
C LYS A 138 20.59 -0.48 13.35
N SER A 139 19.31 -0.67 13.68
CA SER A 139 18.87 -1.75 14.56
C SER A 139 19.04 -3.09 13.87
N PRO A 140 19.35 -4.16 14.63
CA PRO A 140 19.24 -5.53 14.13
C PRO A 140 17.83 -5.78 13.57
N LEU A 141 17.76 -6.39 12.38
CA LEU A 141 16.51 -6.72 11.70
C LEU A 141 15.64 -7.66 12.53
N SER A 142 16.24 -8.49 13.38
CA SER A 142 15.52 -9.38 14.31
C SER A 142 14.55 -8.65 15.23
N THR A 143 14.91 -7.46 15.71
CA THR A 143 14.04 -6.64 16.57
C THR A 143 12.73 -6.31 15.85
N PHE A 144 12.82 -5.87 14.58
CA PHE A 144 11.64 -5.57 13.78
C PHE A 144 10.77 -6.80 13.48
N LEU A 145 11.40 -7.96 13.23
CA LEU A 145 10.69 -9.21 12.95
C LEU A 145 9.98 -9.79 14.18
N VAL A 146 10.44 -9.45 15.37
CA VAL A 146 9.87 -9.89 16.66
C VAL A 146 8.76 -8.94 17.15
N ASP A 147 8.91 -7.65 16.86
CA ASP A 147 7.97 -6.60 17.30
C ASP A 147 6.73 -6.48 16.39
N ASN A 148 6.81 -6.93 15.13
CA ASN A 148 5.69 -6.90 14.19
C ASN A 148 5.01 -8.26 14.08
N ASP A 149 4.05 -8.51 14.97
CA ASP A 149 3.24 -9.73 14.99
C ASP A 149 2.42 -9.92 13.68
N SER A 150 2.19 -8.85 12.90
CA SER A 150 1.47 -8.91 11.61
C SER A 150 2.24 -9.57 10.46
N LEU A 151 3.54 -9.83 10.62
CA LEU A 151 4.35 -10.37 9.53
C LEU A 151 4.35 -11.90 9.46
N GLU A 152 3.84 -12.59 10.50
CA GLU A 152 3.74 -14.07 10.59
C GLU A 152 4.97 -14.79 10.00
N CYS A 153 6.16 -14.23 10.23
CA CYS A 153 7.39 -14.65 9.56
C CYS A 153 7.96 -15.96 10.12
N TRP A 154 7.38 -16.48 11.20
CA TRP A 154 7.88 -17.60 11.95
C TRP A 154 6.73 -18.52 12.36
N PRO A 155 6.93 -19.84 12.33
CA PRO A 155 5.94 -20.78 12.87
C PRO A 155 5.79 -20.61 14.38
N ASP A 156 4.60 -20.91 14.92
CA ASP A 156 4.23 -20.70 16.33
C ASP A 156 5.15 -21.40 17.35
N ASN A 157 5.92 -22.41 16.90
CA ASN A 157 6.87 -23.12 17.73
C ASN A 157 8.21 -22.39 17.92
N VAL A 158 8.42 -21.24 17.26
CA VAL A 158 9.62 -20.43 17.40
C VAL A 158 9.35 -19.26 18.35
N SER A 159 10.00 -19.26 19.51
CA SER A 159 9.87 -18.16 20.46
C SER A 159 10.66 -16.93 20.03
N LYS A 160 10.15 -15.75 20.43
CA LYS A 160 10.79 -14.44 20.21
C LYS A 160 12.24 -14.40 20.71
N GLU A 161 12.51 -15.05 21.83
CA GLU A 161 13.84 -15.17 22.44
C GLU A 161 14.84 -15.91 21.55
N ILE A 162 14.41 -17.03 20.95
CA ILE A 162 15.25 -17.81 20.03
C ILE A 162 15.60 -16.98 18.80
N ILE A 163 14.65 -16.18 18.29
CA ILE A 163 14.89 -15.29 17.15
C ILE A 163 15.94 -14.25 17.52
N ILE A 164 15.82 -13.59 18.67
CA ILE A 164 16.81 -12.56 19.09
C ILE A 164 18.21 -13.17 19.29
N ASP A 165 18.30 -14.39 19.83
CA ASP A 165 19.57 -15.07 20.08
C ASP A 165 20.24 -15.58 18.79
N LYS A 166 19.48 -16.25 17.91
CA LYS A 166 20.02 -16.95 16.74
C LYS A 166 20.11 -16.09 15.49
N PHE A 167 19.34 -15.01 15.40
CA PHE A 167 19.30 -14.20 14.19
C PHE A 167 20.57 -13.34 14.05
N PRO A 168 21.12 -13.16 12.84
CA PRO A 168 22.34 -12.39 12.63
C PRO A 168 22.23 -10.94 13.12
N LYS A 169 23.07 -10.58 14.09
CA LYS A 169 23.15 -9.20 14.61
C LYS A 169 23.79 -8.20 13.64
N SER A 170 24.49 -8.70 12.62
CA SER A 170 25.09 -7.90 11.53
C SER A 170 24.09 -7.52 10.44
N LEU A 171 22.87 -8.06 10.49
CA LEU A 171 21.82 -7.76 9.52
C LEU A 171 20.88 -6.70 10.08
N TYR A 172 20.93 -5.50 9.51
CA TYR A 172 20.15 -4.36 9.97
C TYR A 172 18.84 -4.19 9.20
N ILE A 173 17.94 -3.37 9.74
CA ILE A 173 16.67 -3.03 9.09
C ILE A 173 16.90 -2.45 7.68
N SER A 174 17.91 -1.59 7.52
CA SER A 174 18.30 -1.04 6.20
C SER A 174 18.65 -2.11 5.15
N HIS A 175 19.06 -3.31 5.58
CA HIS A 175 19.37 -4.42 4.68
C HIS A 175 18.16 -5.28 4.31
N ALA A 176 16.98 -5.04 4.89
CA ALA A 176 15.82 -5.93 4.79
C ALA A 176 15.43 -6.24 3.33
N PHE A 177 15.25 -5.21 2.51
CA PHE A 177 14.80 -5.36 1.13
C PHE A 177 15.84 -6.07 0.24
N ALA A 178 17.11 -5.69 0.36
CA ALA A 178 18.20 -6.33 -0.39
C ALA A 178 18.32 -7.81 0.00
N THR A 179 18.18 -8.12 1.28
CA THR A 179 18.25 -9.49 1.81
C THR A 179 17.09 -10.33 1.32
N TYR A 180 15.86 -9.82 1.37
CA TYR A 180 14.70 -10.48 0.79
C TYR A 180 14.93 -10.86 -0.68
N LYS A 181 15.42 -9.91 -1.49
CA LYS A 181 15.70 -10.14 -2.92
C LYS A 181 16.76 -11.23 -3.12
N LEU A 182 17.82 -11.24 -2.31
CA LEU A 182 18.87 -12.26 -2.35
C LEU A 182 18.34 -13.65 -1.96
N ILE A 183 17.56 -13.73 -0.88
CA ILE A 183 16.98 -14.98 -0.39
C ILE A 183 16.00 -15.54 -1.42
N LYS A 184 15.08 -14.71 -1.94
CA LYS A 184 14.12 -15.11 -2.97
C LYS A 184 14.81 -15.73 -4.18
N LYS A 185 15.83 -15.06 -4.70
CA LYS A 185 16.64 -15.56 -5.83
C LYS A 185 17.34 -16.89 -5.52
N LYS A 186 17.82 -17.09 -4.29
CA LYS A 186 18.42 -18.36 -3.88
C LYS A 186 17.38 -19.48 -3.80
N ILE A 187 16.19 -19.21 -3.24
CA ILE A 187 15.10 -20.19 -3.15
C ILE A 187 14.67 -20.65 -4.54
N GLU A 188 14.45 -19.71 -5.46
CA GLU A 188 14.08 -19.99 -6.85
C GLU A 188 15.12 -20.91 -7.53
N LYS A 189 16.41 -20.59 -7.40
CA LYS A 189 17.50 -21.44 -7.93
C LYS A 189 17.49 -22.86 -7.36
N ILE A 190 17.27 -23.01 -6.06
CA ILE A 190 17.21 -24.32 -5.40
C ILE A 190 16.01 -25.12 -5.91
N GLN A 191 14.87 -24.47 -6.14
CA GLN A 191 13.68 -25.12 -6.68
C GLN A 191 13.91 -25.61 -8.12
N THR A 192 14.50 -24.78 -8.98
CA THR A 192 14.83 -25.17 -10.37
C THR A 192 15.82 -26.35 -10.41
N ALA A 193 16.88 -26.32 -9.60
CA ALA A 193 17.85 -27.41 -9.53
C ALA A 193 17.23 -28.73 -9.06
N LYS A 194 16.30 -28.69 -8.09
CA LYS A 194 15.57 -29.88 -7.62
C LYS A 194 14.68 -30.50 -8.72
N GLN A 195 14.04 -29.67 -9.55
CA GLN A 195 13.23 -30.14 -10.68
C GLN A 195 14.09 -30.79 -11.78
N GLU A 196 15.28 -30.25 -12.06
CA GLU A 196 16.21 -30.84 -13.03
C GLU A 196 16.74 -32.21 -12.60
N VAL A 197 17.03 -32.39 -11.30
CA VAL A 197 17.49 -33.68 -10.75
C VAL A 197 16.38 -34.74 -10.77
N GLN A 198 15.13 -34.35 -10.50
CA GLN A 198 13.98 -35.25 -10.63
C GLN A 198 13.73 -35.65 -12.08
N ASN A 199 13.81 -34.70 -13.03
CA ASN A 199 13.64 -34.98 -14.46
C ASN A 199 14.75 -35.88 -15.04
N LYS A 200 15.99 -35.82 -14.50
CA LYS A 200 17.08 -36.73 -14.88
C LYS A 200 16.88 -38.16 -14.34
N LYS A 201 16.37 -38.34 -13.11
CA LYS A 201 16.06 -39.67 -12.56
C LYS A 201 14.93 -40.38 -13.33
N ILE A 202 13.90 -39.64 -13.78
CA ILE A 202 12.79 -40.22 -14.56
C ILE A 202 13.26 -40.69 -15.96
N LYS A 203 14.25 -40.01 -16.55
CA LYS A 203 14.82 -40.42 -17.86
C LYS A 203 15.76 -41.64 -17.78
N ALA A 204 16.31 -41.97 -16.62
CA ALA A 204 17.23 -43.08 -16.44
C ALA A 204 16.56 -44.44 -16.14
N SER A 205 15.23 -44.47 -15.90
CA SER A 205 14.49 -45.69 -15.52
C SER A 205 13.65 -46.33 -16.62
N GLN A 206 13.70 -45.85 -17.88
CA GLN A 206 12.96 -46.49 -18.98
C GLN A 206 13.73 -47.67 -19.59
N PRO A 207 13.14 -48.89 -19.69
CA PRO A 207 13.78 -50.02 -20.34
C PRO A 207 13.70 -49.89 -21.88
N THR A 208 14.86 -49.99 -22.54
CA THR A 208 15.00 -49.93 -24.01
C THR A 208 14.39 -51.18 -24.67
N LYS A 209 13.13 -51.08 -25.13
CA LYS A 209 12.54 -52.08 -26.04
C LYS A 209 13.08 -51.88 -27.45
N LYS A 210 13.93 -52.81 -27.92
CA LYS A 210 14.31 -52.96 -29.34
C LYS A 210 13.05 -53.24 -30.18
N ILE A 211 12.67 -52.33 -31.07
CA ILE A 211 11.57 -52.51 -32.03
C ILE A 211 12.11 -53.25 -33.25
N LYS A 212 11.62 -54.48 -33.49
CA LYS A 212 11.78 -55.21 -34.77
C LYS A 212 10.92 -54.52 -35.83
N ARG A 213 11.54 -54.09 -36.92
CA ARG A 213 10.87 -53.54 -38.11
C ARG A 213 10.19 -54.67 -38.87
N HIS A 214 8.88 -54.57 -39.10
CA HIS A 214 8.23 -55.22 -40.24
C HIS A 214 7.77 -54.13 -41.20
N LEU A 215 8.31 -54.17 -42.42
CA LEU A 215 7.87 -53.38 -43.56
C LEU A 215 6.40 -53.71 -43.85
N ASN A 216 5.60 -52.69 -44.16
CA ASN A 216 4.46 -52.85 -45.05
C ASN A 216 4.56 -51.79 -46.14
N LEU A 217 4.87 -52.25 -47.35
CA LEU A 217 4.59 -51.52 -48.58
C LEU A 217 3.08 -51.44 -48.73
N ASN A 218 2.56 -50.25 -48.99
CA ASN A 218 1.36 -50.13 -49.81
C ASN A 218 1.56 -48.97 -50.78
N LEU A 219 1.91 -49.33 -52.01
CA LEU A 219 1.75 -48.48 -53.17
C LEU A 219 0.24 -48.35 -53.42
N ASN A 220 -0.24 -47.12 -53.51
CA ASN A 220 -1.43 -46.79 -54.30
C ASN A 220 -1.28 -45.34 -54.79
N LYS A 221 -0.77 -45.19 -56.01
CA LYS A 221 -1.10 -44.09 -56.92
C LYS A 221 -1.27 -44.68 -58.31
N THR A 222 -2.52 -44.54 -58.79
CA THR A 222 -3.01 -44.40 -60.18
C THR A 222 -2.04 -44.71 -61.31
#